data_AF-A0A662LQT7-F1
#
_entry.id   AF-A0A662LQT7-F1
#
_cell.length_a   1.000
_cell.length_b   1.000
_cell.length_c   1.000
_cell.angle_alpha   90.00
_cell.angle_beta   90.00
_cell.angle_gamma   90.00
#
_symmetry.space_group_name_H-M   'P 1'
#
loop_
_entity.id
_entity.type
_entity.pdbx_description
1 polymer ?
#
loop_
_entity_poly.entity_id
_entity_poly.type
_entity_poly.pdbx_seq_one_letter_code
_entity_poly.pdbx_strand_id
1 'polypeptide(L)'
;MNGIDIIEGKIDIILSNLDYLDDVKTVSKKDFISSFEKVQASKHSLQESFEASLDIANHLISSNSWKRAETYADMFLRLFENQVINKGLMEKLSAMARFRNILVHR
;
A
#
# COMPACT_ATOMS: atom_id res chain seq x y z
N MET A 1 10.18 9.64 -18.82
CA MET A 1 8.93 9.39 -18.09
C MET A 1 8.70 10.54 -17.15
N ASN A 2 7.51 11.09 -17.22
CA ASN A 2 7.09 12.28 -16.50
C ASN A 2 6.69 11.84 -15.08
N GLY A 3 6.64 12.73 -14.09
CA GLY A 3 6.26 12.35 -12.72
C GLY A 3 4.85 11.71 -12.62
N ILE A 4 3.97 12.06 -13.55
CA ILE A 4 2.60 11.52 -13.68
C ILE A 4 2.64 10.02 -14.06
N ASP A 5 3.43 9.65 -15.07
CA ASP A 5 3.57 8.25 -15.54
C ASP A 5 4.00 7.31 -14.41
N ILE A 6 4.79 7.82 -13.44
CA ILE A 6 5.26 7.03 -12.29
C ILE A 6 4.11 6.78 -11.30
N ILE A 7 3.28 7.78 -11.02
CA ILE A 7 2.15 7.63 -10.09
C ILE A 7 1.09 6.71 -10.70
N GLU A 8 0.75 6.90 -11.98
CA GLU A 8 -0.24 6.08 -12.68
C GLU A 8 0.16 4.60 -12.66
N GLY A 9 1.42 4.28 -12.99
CA GLY A 9 1.89 2.89 -12.93
C GLY A 9 1.83 2.27 -11.53
N LYS A 10 2.00 3.06 -10.46
CA LYS A 10 1.85 2.57 -9.08
C LYS A 10 0.38 2.38 -8.70
N ILE A 11 -0.51 3.22 -9.21
CA ILE A 11 -1.95 3.03 -9.04
C ILE A 11 -2.40 1.74 -9.75
N ASP A 12 -1.94 1.48 -10.96
CA ASP A 12 -2.27 0.26 -11.71
C ASP A 12 -1.86 -1.03 -10.96
N ILE A 13 -0.69 -1.01 -10.32
CA ILE A 13 -0.22 -2.10 -9.46
C ILE A 13 -1.16 -2.30 -8.27
N ILE A 14 -1.57 -1.21 -7.60
CA ILE A 14 -2.49 -1.28 -6.46
C ILE A 14 -3.84 -1.84 -6.91
N LEU A 15 -4.40 -1.34 -8.02
CA LEU A 15 -5.70 -1.79 -8.53
C LEU A 15 -5.68 -3.26 -8.91
N SER A 16 -4.67 -3.71 -9.65
CA SER A 16 -4.52 -5.12 -10.05
C SER A 16 -4.43 -6.07 -8.84
N ASN A 17 -3.72 -5.65 -7.80
CA ASN A 17 -3.62 -6.39 -6.56
C ASN A 17 -4.91 -6.39 -5.75
N LEU A 18 -5.65 -5.27 -5.74
CA LEU A 18 -6.96 -5.18 -5.10
C LEU A 18 -7.98 -6.10 -5.79
N ASP A 19 -7.98 -6.16 -7.12
CA ASP A 19 -8.83 -7.07 -7.88
C ASP A 19 -8.60 -8.53 -7.48
N TYR A 20 -7.33 -8.96 -7.44
CA TYR A 20 -6.97 -10.29 -6.96
C TYR A 20 -7.41 -10.53 -5.50
N LEU A 21 -7.20 -9.56 -4.62
CA LEU A 21 -7.58 -9.69 -3.22
C LEU A 21 -9.11 -9.74 -3.03
N ASP A 22 -9.87 -9.05 -3.86
CA ASP A 22 -11.33 -9.10 -3.86
C ASP A 22 -11.84 -10.45 -4.36
N ASP A 23 -11.21 -11.04 -5.38
CA ASP A 23 -11.51 -12.41 -5.80
C ASP A 23 -11.24 -13.42 -4.68
N VAL A 24 -10.10 -13.30 -4.01
CA VAL A 24 -9.73 -14.20 -2.91
C VAL A 24 -10.67 -14.09 -1.71
N LYS A 25 -11.25 -12.91 -1.44
CA LYS A 25 -12.23 -12.74 -0.34
C LYS A 25 -13.49 -13.61 -0.52
N THR A 26 -13.81 -14.03 -1.75
CA THR A 26 -14.95 -14.92 -2.03
C THR A 26 -14.68 -16.38 -1.68
N VAL A 27 -13.41 -16.76 -1.50
CA VAL A 27 -12.99 -18.12 -1.14
C VAL A 27 -13.28 -18.40 0.32
N SER A 28 -13.77 -19.60 0.64
CA SER A 28 -14.01 -19.98 2.03
C SER A 28 -12.70 -19.95 2.83
N LYS A 29 -12.77 -19.60 4.12
CA LYS A 29 -11.59 -19.58 5.00
C LYS A 29 -10.84 -20.90 5.00
N LYS A 30 -11.56 -22.03 4.96
CA LYS A 30 -10.96 -23.37 4.94
C LYS A 30 -10.14 -23.57 3.66
N ASP A 31 -10.73 -23.27 2.51
CA ASP A 31 -10.09 -23.48 1.22
C ASP A 31 -8.90 -22.52 1.04
N PHE A 32 -9.05 -21.27 1.50
CA PHE A 32 -7.97 -20.28 1.50
C PHE A 32 -6.76 -20.76 2.31
N ILE A 33 -6.95 -21.15 3.57
CA ILE A 33 -5.85 -21.58 4.45
C ILE A 33 -5.20 -22.87 3.94
N SER A 34 -5.97 -23.73 3.26
CA SER A 34 -5.44 -24.97 2.68
C SER A 34 -4.62 -24.77 1.40
N SER A 35 -4.73 -23.61 0.73
CA SER A 35 -3.94 -23.30 -0.47
C SER A 35 -2.75 -22.42 -0.12
N PHE A 36 -1.56 -23.02 -0.16
CA PHE A 36 -0.31 -22.29 0.03
C PHE A 36 -0.17 -21.15 -1.00
N GLU A 37 -0.52 -21.40 -2.26
CA GLU A 37 -0.44 -20.43 -3.35
C GLU A 37 -1.32 -19.22 -3.09
N LYS A 38 -2.59 -19.42 -2.69
CA LYS A 38 -3.50 -18.29 -2.40
C LYS A 38 -3.01 -17.47 -1.22
N VAL A 39 -2.50 -18.12 -0.17
CA VAL A 39 -1.92 -17.42 0.98
C VAL A 39 -0.70 -16.59 0.57
N GLN A 40 0.24 -17.17 -0.18
CA GLN A 40 1.44 -16.47 -0.62
C GLN A 40 1.14 -15.32 -1.57
N ALA A 41 0.30 -15.55 -2.57
CA ALA A 41 -0.12 -14.50 -3.50
C ALA A 41 -0.85 -13.37 -2.78
N SER A 42 -1.71 -13.66 -1.79
CA SER A 42 -2.38 -12.60 -1.00
C SER A 42 -1.40 -11.79 -0.15
N LYS A 43 -0.41 -12.46 0.47
CA LYS A 43 0.66 -11.77 1.21
C LYS A 43 1.45 -10.85 0.29
N HIS A 44 1.83 -11.37 -0.89
CA HIS A 44 2.58 -10.61 -1.89
C HIS A 44 1.77 -9.40 -2.39
N SER A 45 0.52 -9.58 -2.79
CA SER A 45 -0.35 -8.49 -3.25
C SER A 45 -0.53 -7.39 -2.21
N LEU A 46 -0.67 -7.75 -0.93
CA LEU A 46 -0.74 -6.77 0.17
C LEU A 46 0.59 -6.01 0.35
N GLN A 47 1.72 -6.72 0.27
CA GLN A 47 3.03 -6.11 0.40
C GLN A 47 3.32 -5.15 -0.76
N GLU A 48 3.10 -5.61 -2.00
CA GLU A 48 3.37 -4.82 -3.20
C GLU A 48 2.46 -3.58 -3.27
N SER A 49 1.17 -3.72 -2.92
CA SER A 49 0.26 -2.57 -2.83
C SER A 49 0.72 -1.53 -1.80
N PHE A 50 1.27 -1.99 -0.67
CA PHE A 50 1.79 -1.10 0.36
C PHE A 50 3.08 -0.40 -0.08
N GLU A 51 4.00 -1.11 -0.74
CA GLU A 51 5.22 -0.55 -1.32
C GLU A 51 4.88 0.49 -2.41
N ALA A 52 3.93 0.20 -3.29
CA ALA A 52 3.46 1.15 -4.28
C ALA A 52 2.84 2.41 -3.64
N SER A 53 2.11 2.26 -2.54
CA SER A 53 1.56 3.40 -1.77
C SER A 53 2.67 4.28 -1.16
N LEU A 54 3.77 3.67 -0.68
CA LEU A 54 4.93 4.40 -0.19
C LEU A 54 5.67 5.13 -1.30
N ASP A 55 5.82 4.50 -2.47
CA ASP A 55 6.47 5.13 -3.62
C ASP A 55 5.72 6.39 -4.07
N ILE A 56 4.38 6.32 -4.12
CA ILE A 56 3.52 7.48 -4.40
C ILE A 56 3.73 8.57 -3.34
N ALA A 57 3.70 8.21 -2.06
CA ALA A 57 3.90 9.15 -0.97
C ALA A 57 5.28 9.84 -1.06
N ASN A 58 6.33 9.08 -1.33
CA ASN A 58 7.69 9.58 -1.45
C ASN A 58 7.82 10.54 -2.63
N HIS A 59 7.24 10.16 -3.77
CA HIS A 59 7.24 10.99 -4.97
C HIS A 59 6.54 12.31 -4.69
N LEU A 60 5.34 12.29 -4.11
CA LEU A 60 4.58 13.51 -3.82
C LEU A 60 5.30 14.44 -2.82
N ILE A 61 5.85 13.89 -1.74
CA ILE A 61 6.62 14.67 -0.76
C ILE A 61 7.82 15.35 -1.42
N SER A 62 8.56 14.62 -2.26
CA SER A 62 9.77 15.13 -2.92
C SER A 62 9.45 16.16 -4.00
N SER A 63 8.48 15.85 -4.87
CA SER A 63 8.10 16.70 -6.01
C SER A 63 7.46 18.02 -5.57
N ASN A 64 6.83 18.08 -4.39
CA ASN A 64 6.22 19.28 -3.85
C ASN A 64 7.07 20.01 -2.80
N SER A 65 8.32 19.57 -2.56
CA SER A 65 9.20 20.13 -1.52
C SER A 65 8.56 20.18 -0.12
N TRP A 66 7.73 19.20 0.22
CA TRP A 66 7.10 19.13 1.53
C TRP A 66 8.10 18.73 2.61
N LYS A 67 7.71 18.93 3.88
CA LYS A 67 8.51 18.50 5.03
C LYS A 67 8.82 17.01 4.91
N ARG A 68 10.11 16.66 4.99
CA ARG A 68 10.60 15.29 4.91
C ARG A 68 9.91 14.41 5.97
N ALA A 69 9.55 13.21 5.56
CA ALA A 69 9.08 12.15 6.45
C ALA A 69 10.28 11.35 6.99
N GLU A 70 10.21 10.96 8.27
CA GLU A 70 11.26 10.18 8.93
C GLU A 70 10.88 8.69 9.01
N THR A 71 9.58 8.41 9.05
CA THR A 71 9.02 7.06 9.06
C THR A 71 7.97 6.88 7.96
N TYR A 72 7.61 5.64 7.64
CA TYR A 72 6.51 5.33 6.72
C TYR A 72 5.16 5.89 7.19
N ALA A 73 4.90 5.89 8.50
CA ALA A 73 3.70 6.51 9.04
C ALA A 73 3.70 8.03 8.80
N ASP A 74 4.86 8.68 8.96
CA ASP A 74 4.99 10.11 8.68
C ASP A 74 4.72 10.44 7.21
N MET A 75 5.05 9.54 6.28
CA MET A 75 4.78 9.77 4.85
C MET A 75 3.28 9.96 4.61
N PHE A 76 2.45 9.09 5.20
CA PHE A 76 0.99 9.21 5.10
C PHE A 76 0.44 10.39 5.90
N LEU A 77 1.08 10.77 7.01
CA LEU A 77 0.75 12.01 7.72
C LEU A 77 0.99 13.24 6.83
N ARG A 78 2.10 13.31 6.09
CA ARG A 78 2.39 14.43 5.16
C ARG A 78 1.33 14.54 4.06
N LEU A 79 0.89 13.41 3.51
CA LEU A 79 -0.19 13.38 2.53
C LEU A 79 -1.50 13.94 3.09
N PHE A 80 -1.83 13.61 4.34
CA PHE A 80 -3.02 14.14 5.02
C PHE A 80 -2.90 15.64 5.34
N GLU A 81 -1.76 16.08 5.89
CA GLU A 81 -1.49 17.49 6.18
C GLU A 81 -1.61 18.37 4.92
N ASN A 82 -1.25 17.81 3.75
CA ASN A 82 -1.37 18.47 2.45
C ASN A 82 -2.67 18.11 1.69
N GLN A 83 -3.68 17.55 2.38
CA GLN A 83 -5.03 17.30 1.86
C GLN A 83 -5.12 16.35 0.64
N VAL A 84 -4.10 15.54 0.40
CA VAL A 84 -4.11 14.53 -0.69
C VAL A 84 -4.99 13.33 -0.33
N ILE A 85 -5.00 12.96 0.96
CA ILE A 85 -5.80 11.85 1.49
C ILE A 85 -6.56 12.30 2.73
N ASN A 86 -7.69 11.63 3.01
CA ASN A 86 -8.44 11.88 4.23
C ASN A 86 -7.78 11.20 5.46
N LYS A 87 -8.21 11.64 6.65
CA LYS A 87 -7.69 11.13 7.94
C LYS A 87 -7.84 9.61 8.07
N GLY A 88 -8.98 9.06 7.67
CA GLY A 88 -9.26 7.62 7.79
C GLY A 88 -8.32 6.76 6.93
N LEU A 89 -7.98 7.22 5.74
CA LEU A 89 -7.01 6.54 4.88
C LEU A 89 -5.59 6.67 5.44
N MET A 90 -5.21 7.85 5.92
CA MET A 90 -3.92 8.08 6.59
C MET A 90 -3.74 7.13 7.79
N GLU A 91 -4.75 6.98 8.64
CA GLU A 91 -4.69 6.10 9.81
C GLU A 91 -4.51 4.62 9.41
N LYS A 92 -5.27 4.16 8.40
CA LYS A 92 -5.17 2.78 7.88
C LYS A 92 -3.79 2.49 7.28
N LEU A 93 -3.27 3.39 6.43
CA LEU A 93 -1.94 3.24 5.81
C LEU A 93 -0.80 3.33 6.83
N SER A 94 -0.94 4.20 7.83
CA SER A 94 0.01 4.29 8.94
C SER A 94 0.01 3.02 9.80
N ALA A 95 -1.14 2.36 9.98
CA ALA A 95 -1.22 1.07 10.65
C ALA A 95 -0.62 -0.06 9.80
N MET A 96 -0.83 -0.03 8.49
CA MET A 96 -0.22 -0.97 7.53
C MET A 96 1.31 -0.97 7.59
N ALA A 97 1.94 0.18 7.85
CA ALA A 97 3.40 0.24 8.04
C ALA A 97 3.91 -0.68 9.17
N ARG A 98 3.13 -0.83 10.24
CA ARG A 98 3.44 -1.78 11.32
C ARG A 98 3.13 -3.22 10.92
N PHE A 99 2.05 -3.43 10.17
CA PHE A 99 1.63 -4.74 9.69
C PHE A 99 2.64 -5.35 8.71
N ARG A 100 3.27 -4.55 7.84
CA ARG A 100 4.34 -5.00 6.94
C ARG A 100 5.48 -5.69 7.69
N ASN A 101 5.83 -5.22 8.89
CA ASN A 101 6.86 -5.87 9.71
C ASN A 101 6.44 -7.26 10.18
N ILE A 102 5.15 -7.50 10.37
CA ILE A 102 4.60 -8.83 10.71
C ILE A 102 4.63 -9.73 9.48
N LEU A 103 4.29 -9.20 8.30
CA LEU A 103 4.30 -9.96 7.04
C LEU A 103 5.71 -10.41 6.60
N VAL A 104 6.74 -9.59 6.84
CA VAL A 104 8.10 -9.83 6.35
C VAL A 104 8.94 -10.65 7.34
N HIS A 105 8.70 -10.50 8.65
CA HIS A 105 9.56 -11.10 9.67
C HIS A 105 8.94 -12.34 10.37
N ARG A 106 7.75 -12.80 9.97
CA ARG A 106 7.11 -14.02 10.51
C ARG A 106 6.56 -14.96 9.45
#